data_AF-A0A2J7QLB3-F1
#
_entry.id   AF-A0A2J7QLB3-F1
#
_cell.length_a   1.000
_cell.length_b   1.000
_cell.length_c   1.000
_cell.angle_alpha   90.00
_cell.angle_beta   90.00
_cell.angle_gamma   90.00
#
_symmetry.space_group_name_H-M   'P 1'
#
loop_
_entity.id
_entity.type
_entity.pdbx_description
1 polymer ?
#
loop_
_entity_poly.entity_id
_entity_poly.type
_entity_poly.pdbx_seq_one_letter_code
_entity_poly.pdbx_strand_id
1 'polypeptide(L)'
;MFWNKRGTGVLLMTSTEVDKSGSSYYGKQALHFISTKGETAMVLLSKEGPIYSVGWSPKSSEFCVIYGFMPSKATLFNIKCEPVFEFGTGPRNCICYNPHGNILILGGFGNLQGNVELWDATARKLIAKMEAADTTLLRWSPDGEHFLTATTAPRLRMGNGFKIWHYSGTLLYERPWNKQEELWEVLWQLFPAGVFHEPVINYKPVEGIQPSQPQASKQAYRPPSARGRESNFKLHDDEEPASNTRPGGDSNPSKAALKQKKKREAKKAKKEQDGVNAGSSSGAAFTSNACTAAATTTTVASVVTNGDSTVAAPKLPVALADAELMGDPEKLKKIKKLKSKLVEISRLKEQRAAGRQLELNQLDKIKKEDELLKELQGLVL
;
A
#
# COMPACT_ATOMS: atom_id res chain seq x y z
N MET A 1 13.69 -6.66 11.92
CA MET A 1 13.21 -6.63 13.32
C MET A 1 13.40 -5.22 13.84
N PHE A 2 12.45 -4.66 14.58
CA PHE A 2 12.50 -3.29 15.10
C PHE A 2 12.30 -3.32 16.62
N TRP A 3 13.34 -3.05 17.38
CA TRP A 3 13.29 -3.00 18.84
C TRP A 3 12.83 -1.63 19.33
N ASN A 4 12.05 -1.61 20.41
CA ASN A 4 11.82 -0.37 21.14
C ASN A 4 13.09 0.05 21.90
N LYS A 5 13.20 1.34 22.25
CA LYS A 5 14.39 1.89 22.92
C LYS A 5 14.67 1.23 24.27
N ARG A 6 13.63 0.77 24.98
CA ARG A 6 13.75 0.06 26.27
C ARG A 6 14.15 -1.41 26.14
N GLY A 7 14.17 -2.00 24.94
CA GLY A 7 14.43 -3.43 24.73
C GLY A 7 13.35 -4.37 25.26
N THR A 8 12.16 -3.87 25.60
CA THR A 8 11.08 -4.69 26.18
C THR A 8 10.18 -5.34 25.13
N GLY A 9 10.16 -4.82 23.90
CA GLY A 9 9.32 -5.32 22.82
C GLY A 9 9.95 -5.11 21.45
N VAL A 10 9.64 -6.02 20.53
CA VAL A 10 10.15 -6.06 19.16
C VAL A 10 9.01 -6.22 18.16
N LEU A 11 9.09 -5.48 17.05
CA LEU A 11 8.24 -5.68 15.88
C LEU A 11 9.00 -6.51 14.84
N LEU A 12 8.39 -7.60 14.41
CA LEU A 12 8.89 -8.47 13.36
C LEU A 12 8.06 -8.23 12.11
N MET A 13 8.68 -7.66 11.09
CA MET A 13 8.11 -7.62 9.75
C MET A 13 8.47 -8.92 9.04
N THR A 14 7.46 -9.72 8.71
CA THR A 14 7.59 -10.97 7.98
C THR A 14 7.09 -10.76 6.56
N SER A 15 7.67 -11.49 5.60
CA SER A 15 7.25 -11.49 4.21
C SER A 15 7.16 -12.92 3.71
N THR A 16 6.09 -13.24 2.99
CA THR A 16 5.86 -14.56 2.39
C THR A 16 5.74 -14.41 0.88
N GLU A 17 6.65 -15.01 0.10
CA GLU A 17 6.68 -14.87 -1.36
C GLU A 17 5.51 -15.58 -2.06
N VAL A 18 5.08 -16.74 -1.53
CA VAL A 18 4.01 -17.53 -2.12
C VAL A 18 2.86 -17.59 -1.14
N ASP A 19 1.80 -16.82 -1.42
CA ASP A 19 0.52 -17.07 -0.78
C ASP A 19 -0.10 -18.33 -1.41
N LYS A 20 -0.73 -19.19 -0.61
CA LYS A 20 -1.46 -20.38 -1.08
C LYS A 20 -2.57 -20.00 -2.08
N SER A 21 -3.02 -18.75 -2.07
CA SER A 21 -3.99 -18.19 -3.01
C SER A 21 -3.41 -17.82 -4.39
N GLY A 22 -2.08 -17.68 -4.53
CA GLY A 22 -1.45 -17.20 -5.76
C GLY A 22 -1.83 -15.78 -6.18
N SER A 23 -2.49 -15.00 -5.32
CA SER A 23 -3.09 -13.70 -5.65
C SER A 23 -2.08 -12.55 -5.76
N SER A 24 -0.96 -12.60 -5.04
CA SER A 24 0.06 -11.55 -5.05
C SER A 24 1.41 -12.06 -5.59
N TYR A 25 1.88 -11.45 -6.68
CA TYR A 25 3.21 -11.75 -7.25
C TYR A 25 4.38 -11.38 -6.33
N TYR A 26 4.19 -10.34 -5.50
CA TYR A 26 5.20 -9.84 -4.56
C TYR A 26 5.05 -10.40 -3.14
N GLY A 27 4.17 -11.39 -2.98
CA GLY A 27 3.86 -11.96 -1.67
C GLY A 27 3.07 -11.01 -0.75
N LYS A 28 2.96 -11.44 0.51
CA LYS A 28 2.27 -10.71 1.58
C LYS A 28 3.25 -10.33 2.67
N GLN A 29 3.10 -9.11 3.21
CA GLN A 29 3.83 -8.67 4.39
C GLN A 29 2.90 -8.68 5.60
N ALA A 30 3.43 -9.10 6.74
CA ALA A 30 2.75 -9.05 8.02
C ALA A 30 3.66 -8.44 9.07
N LEU A 31 3.05 -7.85 10.09
CA LEU A 31 3.77 -7.25 11.21
C LEU A 31 3.32 -7.95 12.49
N HIS A 32 4.27 -8.51 13.22
CA HIS A 32 4.06 -9.18 14.48
C HIS A 32 4.75 -8.40 15.59
N PHE A 33 4.13 -8.33 16.75
CA PHE A 33 4.70 -7.79 17.97
C PHE A 33 5.05 -8.94 18.90
N ILE A 34 6.23 -8.88 19.51
CA ILE A 34 6.68 -9.82 20.54
C ILE A 34 7.21 -9.01 21.71
N SER A 35 6.71 -9.30 22.90
CA SER A 35 7.20 -8.78 24.17
C SER A 35 8.23 -9.73 24.77
N THR A 36 9.18 -9.18 25.52
CA THR A 36 10.13 -9.95 26.36
C THR A 36 9.44 -10.82 27.41
N LYS A 37 8.18 -10.51 27.75
CA LYS A 37 7.34 -11.31 28.66
C LYS A 37 6.69 -12.53 28.00
N GLY A 38 6.88 -12.73 26.70
CA GLY A 38 6.26 -13.82 25.93
C GLY A 38 4.90 -13.48 25.31
N GLU A 39 4.38 -12.26 25.50
CA GLU A 39 3.18 -11.81 24.81
C GLU A 39 3.47 -11.63 23.31
N THR A 40 2.63 -12.22 22.47
CA THR A 40 2.73 -12.09 21.01
C THR A 40 1.40 -11.59 20.43
N ALA A 41 1.45 -10.65 19.51
CA ALA A 41 0.26 -10.15 18.82
C ALA A 41 0.55 -9.90 17.34
N MET A 42 -0.45 -10.11 16.47
CA MET A 42 -0.37 -9.71 15.08
C MET A 42 -0.96 -8.31 14.93
N VAL A 43 -0.24 -7.39 14.29
CA VAL A 43 -0.74 -6.03 14.04
C VAL A 43 -1.68 -6.09 12.85
N LEU A 44 -2.96 -5.81 13.09
CA LEU A 44 -3.98 -5.79 12.06
C LEU A 44 -3.92 -4.47 11.28
N LEU A 45 -3.52 -4.56 10.01
CA LEU A 45 -3.42 -3.43 9.11
C LEU A 45 -4.74 -3.24 8.35
N SER A 46 -5.34 -2.07 8.48
CA SER A 46 -6.68 -1.78 7.92
C SER A 46 -6.72 -1.64 6.39
N LYS A 47 -5.58 -1.70 5.71
CA LYS A 47 -5.44 -1.45 4.26
C LYS A 47 -4.45 -2.45 3.69
N GLU A 48 -4.82 -3.07 2.58
CA GLU A 48 -3.97 -4.01 1.88
C GLU A 48 -2.82 -3.31 1.14
N GLY A 49 -1.65 -3.95 1.16
CA GLY A 49 -0.45 -3.54 0.45
C GLY A 49 0.81 -3.72 1.29
N PRO A 50 1.97 -3.25 0.80
CA PRO A 50 3.23 -3.37 1.50
C PRO A 50 3.30 -2.46 2.73
N ILE A 51 4.21 -2.79 3.65
CA ILE A 51 4.62 -1.95 4.76
C ILE A 51 5.86 -1.17 4.30
N TYR A 52 5.74 0.15 4.20
CA TYR A 52 6.84 1.00 3.75
C TYR A 52 7.81 1.34 4.89
N SER A 53 7.28 1.59 6.09
CA SER A 53 8.09 1.98 7.24
C SER A 53 7.41 1.65 8.56
N VAL A 54 8.22 1.31 9.55
CA VAL A 54 7.82 1.03 10.93
C VAL A 54 8.74 1.85 11.83
N GLY A 55 8.17 2.64 12.74
CA GLY A 55 8.92 3.49 13.66
C GLY A 55 8.39 3.39 15.08
N TRP A 56 9.24 2.99 16.02
CA TRP A 56 8.93 3.05 17.45
C TRP A 56 9.02 4.48 17.97
N SER A 57 8.08 4.88 18.81
CA SER A 57 8.25 6.08 19.61
C SER A 57 9.45 5.90 20.55
N PRO A 58 10.35 6.89 20.68
CA PRO A 58 11.43 6.87 21.66
C PRO A 58 10.95 6.67 23.10
N LYS A 59 9.72 7.12 23.43
CA LYS A 59 9.06 6.90 24.73
C LYS A 59 8.67 5.42 24.96
N SER A 60 8.78 4.58 23.92
CA SER A 60 8.51 3.14 23.93
C SER A 60 7.08 2.74 24.33
N SER A 61 6.14 3.67 24.27
CA SER A 61 4.71 3.49 24.58
C SER A 61 3.87 3.14 23.35
N GLU A 62 4.31 3.53 22.16
CA GLU A 62 3.55 3.48 20.92
C GLU A 62 4.50 3.29 19.73
N PHE A 63 3.96 2.88 18.59
CA PHE A 63 4.69 2.78 17.32
C PHE A 63 3.81 3.20 16.15
N CYS A 64 4.43 3.78 15.12
CA CYS A 64 3.75 4.17 13.88
C CYS A 64 4.12 3.22 12.75
N VAL A 65 3.15 2.92 11.89
CA VAL A 65 3.32 2.09 10.70
C VAL A 65 2.73 2.82 9.50
N ILE A 66 3.50 2.88 8.41
CA ILE A 66 3.05 3.32 7.09
C ILE A 66 2.88 2.08 6.23
N TYR A 67 1.67 1.86 5.72
CA TYR A 67 1.31 0.65 4.98
C TYR A 67 0.22 0.86 3.93
N GLY A 68 0.06 -0.14 3.07
CA GLY A 68 -0.97 -0.20 2.04
C GLY A 68 -0.54 0.44 0.73
N PHE A 69 -1.15 0.05 -0.39
CA PHE A 69 -0.80 0.60 -1.70
C PHE A 69 -0.95 2.13 -1.75
N MET A 70 -0.04 2.79 -2.45
CA MET A 70 -0.06 4.26 -2.58
C MET A 70 -1.40 4.74 -3.15
N PRO A 71 -2.03 5.79 -2.56
CA PRO A 71 -1.59 6.57 -1.40
C PRO A 71 -1.61 5.75 -0.10
N SER A 72 -0.48 5.70 0.60
CA SER A 72 -0.31 4.85 1.79
C SER A 72 -1.10 5.40 2.98
N LYS A 73 -1.45 4.53 3.91
CA LYS A 73 -2.08 4.89 5.18
C LYS A 73 -1.01 4.92 6.28
N ALA A 74 -1.06 5.91 7.14
CA ALA A 74 -0.20 5.99 8.32
C ALA A 74 -1.07 5.90 9.58
N THR A 75 -0.74 4.96 10.47
CA THR A 75 -1.50 4.70 11.70
C THR A 75 -0.54 4.56 12.87
N LEU A 76 -0.90 5.13 14.01
CA LEU A 76 -0.25 4.98 15.30
C LEU A 76 -0.93 3.85 16.08
N PHE A 77 -0.15 2.95 16.64
CA PHE A 77 -0.60 1.80 17.41
C PHE A 77 -0.03 1.85 18.83
N ASN A 78 -0.79 1.32 19.79
CA ASN A 78 -0.31 1.09 21.15
C ASN A 78 0.49 -0.23 21.23
N ILE A 79 1.08 -0.52 22.40
CA ILE A 79 1.81 -1.79 22.65
C ILE A 79 0.91 -3.03 22.48
N LYS A 80 -0.41 -2.88 22.65
CA LYS A 80 -1.40 -3.96 22.45
C LYS A 80 -1.75 -4.19 20.98
N CYS A 81 -1.09 -3.48 20.05
CA CYS A 81 -1.33 -3.53 18.61
C CYS A 81 -2.70 -3.01 18.17
N GLU A 82 -3.35 -2.18 18.98
CA GLU A 82 -4.61 -1.52 18.63
C GLU A 82 -4.33 -0.15 18.00
N PRO A 83 -5.08 0.25 16.96
CA PRO A 83 -4.92 1.56 16.34
C PRO A 83 -5.40 2.66 17.31
N VAL A 84 -4.50 3.58 17.62
CA VAL A 84 -4.72 4.71 18.55
C VAL A 84 -5.11 5.97 17.80
N PHE A 85 -4.49 6.20 16.65
CA PHE A 85 -4.71 7.38 15.83
C PHE A 85 -4.37 7.11 14.36
N GLU A 86 -5.17 7.64 13.45
CA GLU A 86 -4.95 7.51 12.00
C GLU A 86 -4.64 8.88 11.40
N PHE A 87 -3.49 8.99 10.73
CA PHE A 87 -3.06 10.25 10.08
C PHE A 87 -3.68 10.45 8.69
N GLY A 88 -4.63 9.59 8.30
CA GLY A 88 -5.20 9.54 6.95
C GLY A 88 -4.28 8.89 5.91
N THR A 89 -4.66 9.07 4.64
CA THR A 89 -3.93 8.54 3.48
C THR A 89 -3.13 9.64 2.79
N GLY A 90 -1.92 9.33 2.34
CA GLY A 90 -1.10 10.28 1.57
C GLY A 90 0.11 9.61 0.93
N PRO A 91 0.88 10.33 0.09
CA PRO A 91 2.12 9.83 -0.49
C PRO A 91 3.23 9.84 0.56
N ARG A 92 3.19 8.90 1.51
CA ARG A 92 4.14 8.79 2.63
C ARG A 92 4.86 7.45 2.58
N ASN A 93 6.16 7.41 2.83
CA ASN A 93 6.93 6.17 2.92
C ASN A 93 7.99 6.15 4.04
N CYS A 94 8.13 7.24 4.79
CA CYS A 94 9.14 7.40 5.82
C CYS A 94 8.52 7.92 7.12
N ILE A 95 8.95 7.36 8.24
CA ILE A 95 8.60 7.77 9.61
C ILE A 95 9.89 8.17 10.31
N CYS A 96 9.92 9.35 10.95
CA CYS A 96 11.07 9.80 11.74
C CYS A 96 10.60 10.51 13.01
N TYR A 97 10.78 9.87 14.16
CA TYR A 97 10.56 10.51 15.46
C TYR A 97 11.75 11.38 15.84
N ASN A 98 11.48 12.51 16.50
CA ASN A 98 12.53 13.26 17.17
C ASN A 98 13.11 12.45 18.37
N PRO A 99 14.29 12.77 18.90
CA PRO A 99 14.95 11.96 19.93
C PRO A 99 14.14 11.79 21.22
N HIS A 100 13.27 12.76 21.54
CA HIS A 100 12.43 12.80 22.73
C HIS A 100 11.07 12.11 22.55
N GLY A 101 10.62 11.94 21.30
CA GLY A 101 9.37 11.29 20.93
C GLY A 101 8.11 12.17 21.00
N ASN A 102 8.24 13.49 21.15
CA ASN A 102 7.10 14.43 21.11
C ASN A 102 6.76 14.91 19.69
N ILE A 103 7.70 14.85 18.74
CA ILE A 103 7.47 15.25 17.35
C ILE A 103 7.72 14.08 16.41
N LEU A 104 6.82 13.92 15.45
CA LEU A 104 6.84 12.87 14.43
C LEU A 104 6.84 13.50 13.04
N ILE A 105 7.81 13.10 12.21
CA ILE A 105 7.81 13.40 10.78
C ILE A 105 7.24 12.21 10.00
N LEU A 106 6.28 12.51 9.13
CA LEU A 106 5.80 11.62 8.09
C LEU A 106 6.21 12.22 6.74
N GLY A 107 7.07 11.52 6.01
CA GLY A 107 7.64 12.00 4.74
C GLY A 107 7.42 11.05 3.58
N GLY A 108 7.36 11.59 2.37
CA GLY A 108 7.37 10.84 1.12
C GLY A 108 8.63 11.15 0.31
N PHE A 109 9.64 10.28 0.37
CA PHE A 109 10.95 10.52 -0.24
C PHE A 109 11.29 9.56 -1.39
N GLY A 110 12.27 9.92 -2.23
CA GLY A 110 12.68 9.11 -3.37
C GLY A 110 11.74 9.26 -4.56
N ASN A 111 10.89 8.26 -4.83
CA ASN A 111 9.94 8.29 -5.96
C ASN A 111 8.70 9.18 -5.70
N LEU A 112 8.67 9.85 -4.56
CA LEU A 112 7.57 10.74 -4.15
C LEU A 112 8.09 12.18 -4.16
N GLN A 113 7.17 13.14 -4.21
CA GLN A 113 7.48 14.56 -4.40
C GLN A 113 8.27 15.22 -3.25
N GLY A 114 8.56 14.51 -2.16
CA GLY A 114 9.24 15.10 -1.00
C GLY A 114 8.29 15.81 -0.04
N ASN A 115 6.99 15.49 -0.06
CA ASN A 115 6.04 16.05 0.91
C ASN A 115 6.37 15.56 2.32
N VAL A 116 6.50 16.50 3.26
CA VAL A 116 6.83 16.25 4.66
C VAL A 116 5.75 16.87 5.54
N GLU A 117 5.23 16.09 6.47
CA GLU A 117 4.29 16.52 7.47
C GLU A 117 4.91 16.36 8.86
N LEU A 118 4.86 17.44 9.65
CA LEU A 118 5.32 17.47 11.01
C LEU A 118 4.13 17.41 11.94
N TRP A 119 4.13 16.41 12.82
CA TRP A 119 3.05 16.11 13.75
C TRP A 119 3.53 16.21 15.18
N ASP A 120 2.71 16.81 16.02
CA ASP A 120 2.80 16.67 17.47
C ASP A 120 2.28 15.28 17.83
N ALA A 121 3.18 14.40 18.27
CA ALA A 121 2.85 13.02 18.61
C ALA A 121 1.99 12.93 19.88
N THR A 122 2.15 13.89 20.81
CA THR A 122 1.43 13.88 22.09
C THR A 122 0.03 14.46 21.94
N ALA A 123 -0.08 15.63 21.29
CA ALA A 123 -1.36 16.28 21.03
C ALA A 123 -2.11 15.74 19.81
N ARG A 124 -1.46 14.89 18.99
CA ARG A 124 -1.99 14.32 17.74
C ARG A 124 -2.45 15.39 16.75
N LYS A 125 -1.70 16.49 16.71
CA LYS A 125 -2.02 17.67 15.93
C LYS A 125 -0.94 17.93 14.91
N LEU A 126 -1.35 18.26 13.69
CA LEU A 126 -0.43 18.69 12.64
C LEU A 126 0.20 20.04 13.04
N ILE A 127 1.52 20.10 13.03
CA ILE A 127 2.32 21.31 13.30
C ILE A 127 2.50 22.07 11.99
N ALA A 128 3.07 21.41 10.98
CA ALA A 128 3.43 22.05 9.72
C ALA A 128 3.42 21.05 8.55
N LYS A 129 3.26 21.58 7.34
CA LYS A 129 3.47 20.88 6.07
C LYS A 129 4.53 21.63 5.28
N MET A 130 5.45 20.90 4.69
CA MET A 130 6.52 21.47 3.88
C MET A 130 6.93 20.48 2.79
N GLU A 131 7.72 20.98 1.83
CA GLU A 131 8.20 20.22 0.69
C GLU A 131 9.72 20.20 0.72
N ALA A 132 10.29 18.99 0.80
CA ALA A 132 11.73 18.73 0.76
C ALA A 132 12.02 17.74 -0.38
N ALA A 133 11.90 18.24 -1.62
CA ALA A 133 12.17 17.49 -2.83
C ALA A 133 13.58 16.88 -2.83
N ASP A 134 13.74 15.77 -3.56
CA ASP A 134 15.02 15.07 -3.77
C ASP A 134 15.73 14.60 -2.48
N THR A 135 15.04 14.60 -1.35
CA THR A 135 15.60 14.14 -0.08
C THR A 135 15.82 12.63 -0.11
N THR A 136 17.03 12.22 0.24
CA THR A 136 17.42 10.81 0.35
C THR A 136 17.67 10.39 1.80
N LEU A 137 18.09 11.34 2.63
CA LEU A 137 18.44 11.14 4.04
C LEU A 137 17.70 12.16 4.89
N LEU A 138 17.06 11.70 5.97
CA LEU A 138 16.48 12.55 7.00
C LEU A 138 17.02 12.13 8.37
N ARG A 139 17.47 13.12 9.16
CA ARG A 139 17.99 12.91 10.52
C ARG A 139 17.61 14.07 11.43
N TRP A 140 17.07 13.74 12.60
CA TRP A 140 16.85 14.72 13.66
C TRP A 140 18.15 15.13 14.33
N SER A 141 18.24 16.41 14.68
CA SER A 141 19.24 16.92 15.62
C SER A 141 18.99 16.33 17.01
N PRO A 142 20.05 16.10 17.81
CA PRO A 142 19.94 15.66 19.21
C PRO A 142 19.11 16.59 20.11
N ASP A 143 18.97 17.87 19.75
CA ASP A 143 18.12 18.83 20.48
C ASP A 143 16.62 18.49 20.39
N GLY A 144 16.20 17.81 19.32
CA GLY A 144 14.81 17.50 19.01
C GLY A 144 13.98 18.66 18.47
N GLU A 145 14.61 19.81 18.17
CA GLU A 145 14.01 20.98 17.54
C GLU A 145 14.33 21.07 16.05
N HIS A 146 15.55 20.70 15.69
CA HIS A 146 16.04 20.81 14.32
C HIS A 146 16.11 19.45 13.65
N PHE A 147 15.95 19.43 12.33
CA PHE A 147 16.22 18.24 11.55
C PHE A 147 16.90 18.59 10.23
N LEU A 148 17.61 17.61 9.72
CA LEU A 148 18.37 17.70 8.50
C LEU A 148 17.66 16.87 7.42
N THR A 149 17.56 17.44 6.22
CA THR A 149 17.30 16.68 4.99
C THR A 149 18.52 16.79 4.08
N ALA A 150 18.97 15.69 3.49
CA ALA A 150 20.09 15.69 2.58
C ALA A 150 19.82 14.87 1.30
N THR A 151 20.42 15.34 0.23
CA THR A 151 20.50 14.66 -1.06
C THR A 151 21.91 14.13 -1.19
N THR A 152 22.07 12.80 -1.09
CA THR A 152 23.39 12.15 -1.05
C THR A 152 23.59 11.17 -2.21
N ALA A 153 24.84 11.09 -2.66
CA ALA A 153 25.35 10.09 -3.57
C ALA A 153 25.57 8.77 -2.82
N PRO A 154 25.48 7.61 -3.50
CA PRO A 154 25.29 7.43 -4.94
C PRO A 154 23.82 7.40 -5.37
N ARG A 155 22.86 7.50 -4.43
CA ARG A 155 21.42 7.35 -4.73
C ARG A 155 20.91 8.44 -5.66
N LEU A 156 21.28 9.69 -5.39
CA LEU A 156 21.09 10.82 -6.29
C LEU A 156 22.45 11.50 -6.47
N ARG A 157 22.89 11.69 -7.72
CA ARG A 157 24.18 12.35 -8.06
C ARG A 157 24.03 13.81 -8.49
N MET A 158 22.79 14.28 -8.60
CA MET A 158 22.44 15.64 -8.99
C MET A 158 21.76 16.31 -7.81
N GLY A 159 22.09 17.59 -7.58
CA GLY A 159 21.48 18.37 -6.49
C GLY A 159 21.97 17.98 -5.09
N ASN A 160 23.15 17.36 -4.97
CA ASN A 160 23.75 17.01 -3.69
C ASN A 160 23.88 18.23 -2.78
N GLY A 161 23.64 18.02 -1.49
CA GLY A 161 23.61 19.08 -0.50
C GLY A 161 22.76 18.71 0.69
N PHE A 162 22.68 19.62 1.66
CA PHE A 162 21.84 19.43 2.83
C PHE A 162 21.15 20.71 3.26
N LYS A 163 20.02 20.54 3.94
CA LYS A 163 19.16 21.60 4.46
C LYS A 163 18.83 21.32 5.91
N ILE A 164 18.97 22.32 6.77
CA ILE A 164 18.57 22.27 8.17
C ILE A 164 17.26 23.03 8.32
N TRP A 165 16.30 22.36 8.94
CA TRP A 165 14.95 22.84 9.15
C TRP A 165 14.65 22.88 10.64
N HIS A 166 13.79 23.81 11.02
CA HIS A 166 13.15 23.80 12.33
C HIS A 166 11.86 22.95 12.26
N TYR A 167 11.44 22.36 13.38
CA TYR A 167 10.22 21.54 13.44
C TYR A 167 8.93 22.29 13.05
N SER A 168 8.94 23.63 13.04
CA SER A 168 7.84 24.44 12.52
C SER A 168 7.74 24.43 10.98
N GLY A 169 8.61 23.67 10.29
CA GLY A 169 8.64 23.55 8.83
C GLY A 169 9.42 24.67 8.13
N THR A 170 10.18 25.47 8.88
CA THR A 170 10.91 26.62 8.34
C THR A 170 12.35 26.21 8.02
N LEU A 171 12.84 26.64 6.86
CA LEU A 171 14.21 26.39 6.42
C LEU A 171 15.14 27.36 7.14
N LEU A 172 16.13 26.86 7.88
CA LEU A 172 17.10 27.69 8.60
C LEU A 172 18.43 27.80 7.89
N TYR A 173 18.84 26.74 7.20
CA TYR A 173 20.14 26.70 6.53
C TYR A 173 20.07 25.78 5.32
N GLU A 174 20.72 26.19 4.23
CA GLU A 174 20.86 25.39 3.02
C GLU A 174 22.32 25.46 2.58
N ARG A 175 22.92 24.30 2.33
CA ARG A 175 24.24 24.17 1.75
C ARG A 175 24.17 23.28 0.51
N PRO A 176 24.13 23.89 -0.69
CA PRO A 176 24.30 23.12 -1.92
C PRO A 176 25.76 22.65 -2.01
N TRP A 177 25.95 21.45 -2.55
CA TRP A 177 27.27 20.90 -2.84
C TRP A 177 27.61 21.09 -4.32
N ASN A 178 28.88 21.28 -4.65
CA ASN A 178 29.33 21.57 -6.01
C ASN A 178 28.99 20.39 -6.96
N LYS A 179 28.68 20.68 -8.23
CA LYS A 179 28.32 19.64 -9.24
C LYS A 179 29.42 18.60 -9.51
N GLN A 180 30.65 18.89 -9.10
CA GLN A 180 31.82 18.03 -9.29
C GLN A 180 32.17 17.23 -8.03
N GLU A 181 31.49 17.50 -6.93
CA GLU A 181 31.74 16.88 -5.62
C GLU A 181 30.52 16.07 -5.19
N GLU A 182 30.76 14.88 -4.66
CA GLU A 182 29.70 13.99 -4.21
C GLU A 182 29.57 14.07 -2.69
N LEU A 183 28.38 14.46 -2.21
CA LEU A 183 28.04 14.36 -0.80
C LEU A 183 27.59 12.94 -0.49
N TRP A 184 28.37 12.20 0.30
CA TRP A 184 28.09 10.80 0.63
C TRP A 184 27.20 10.65 1.87
N GLU A 185 27.50 11.40 2.93
CA GLU A 185 26.79 11.30 4.20
C GLU A 185 26.85 12.63 4.95
N VAL A 186 25.83 12.87 5.78
CA VAL A 186 25.80 13.95 6.74
C VAL A 186 25.23 13.42 8.05
N LEU A 187 25.92 13.68 9.15
CA LEU A 187 25.53 13.22 10.48
C LEU A 187 25.57 14.37 11.46
N TRP A 188 24.61 14.34 12.40
CA TRP A 188 24.71 15.15 13.60
C TRP A 188 25.72 14.54 14.55
N GLN A 189 26.45 15.39 15.27
CA GLN A 189 27.26 14.94 16.39
C GLN A 189 26.34 14.29 17.44
N LEU A 190 26.71 13.09 17.91
CA LEU A 190 25.92 12.37 18.91
C LEU A 190 26.24 12.88 20.32
N PHE A 191 25.22 12.88 21.17
CA PHE A 191 25.35 13.26 22.58
C PHE A 191 24.75 12.17 23.47
N PRO A 192 25.25 12.01 24.71
CA PRO A 192 24.62 11.17 25.71
C PRO A 192 23.16 11.54 25.96
N ALA A 193 22.35 10.56 26.38
CA ALA A 193 20.96 10.80 26.75
C ALA A 193 20.87 11.80 27.92
N GLY A 194 19.96 12.77 27.82
CA GLY A 194 19.70 13.77 28.87
C GLY A 194 20.51 15.07 28.77
N VAL A 195 21.39 15.22 27.77
CA VAL A 195 22.11 16.48 27.51
C VAL A 195 21.15 17.60 27.06
N PHE A 196 20.17 17.26 26.23
CA PHE A 196 19.16 18.18 25.73
C PHE A 196 17.82 17.95 26.42
N HIS A 197 17.09 19.03 26.69
CA HIS A 197 15.75 18.98 27.25
C HIS A 197 14.72 18.73 26.16
N GLU A 198 13.55 18.20 26.55
CA GLU A 198 12.41 18.03 25.64
C GLU A 198 11.89 19.43 25.22
N PRO A 199 11.86 19.75 23.92
CA PRO A 199 11.47 21.07 23.47
C PRO A 199 9.97 21.28 23.60
N VAL A 200 9.58 22.50 23.97
CA VAL A 200 8.16 22.91 24.02
C VAL A 200 7.69 23.22 22.62
N ILE A 201 6.68 22.49 22.15
CA ILE A 201 6.15 22.63 20.79
C ILE A 201 5.41 23.97 20.66
N ASN A 202 5.91 24.82 19.77
CA ASN A 202 5.23 26.04 19.34
C ASN A 202 4.66 25.85 17.93
N TYR A 203 3.39 26.19 17.75
CA TYR A 203 2.72 26.09 16.44
C TYR A 203 2.95 27.32 15.55
N LYS A 204 3.61 28.36 16.06
CA LYS A 204 3.95 29.54 15.25
C LYS A 204 5.25 29.28 14.49
N PRO A 205 5.29 29.54 13.16
CA PRO A 205 6.51 29.37 12.38
C PRO A 205 7.57 30.37 12.79
N VAL A 206 8.81 29.89 12.92
CA VAL A 206 10.01 30.72 13.15
C VAL A 206 10.43 31.39 11.84
N GLU A 207 11.05 32.57 11.91
CA GLU A 207 11.61 33.22 10.72
C GLU A 207 12.71 32.36 10.09
N GLY A 208 12.66 32.19 8.76
CA GLY A 208 13.55 31.30 8.01
C GLY A 208 13.93 31.87 6.65
N ILE A 209 14.82 31.16 5.97
CA ILE A 209 15.36 31.50 4.64
C ILE A 209 14.47 30.89 3.55
N GLN A 210 14.39 31.54 2.37
CA GLN A 210 13.76 30.93 1.21
C GLN A 210 14.72 29.96 0.49
N PRO A 211 14.24 28.82 -0.04
CA PRO A 211 15.08 27.89 -0.79
C PRO A 211 15.75 28.58 -1.98
N SER A 212 17.04 28.34 -2.17
CA SER A 212 17.83 28.90 -3.28
C SER A 212 17.54 28.22 -4.63
N GLN A 213 16.98 27.01 -4.61
CA GLN A 213 16.65 26.29 -5.83
C GLN A 213 15.37 26.82 -6.49
N PRO A 214 15.38 27.07 -7.81
CA PRO A 214 14.17 27.50 -8.52
C PRO A 214 13.13 26.38 -8.47
N GLN A 215 11.99 26.66 -7.85
CA GLN A 215 10.85 25.74 -7.86
C GLN A 215 10.41 25.53 -9.31
N ALA A 216 10.41 24.28 -9.78
CA ALA A 216 9.95 23.97 -11.13
C ALA A 216 8.54 24.55 -11.33
N SER A 217 8.36 25.34 -12.39
CA SER A 217 7.07 25.98 -12.61
C SER A 217 5.99 24.91 -12.76
N LYS A 218 4.91 25.01 -11.99
CA LYS A 218 3.71 24.15 -12.14
C LYS A 218 2.98 24.36 -13.48
N GLN A 219 3.57 25.11 -14.41
CA GLN A 219 2.99 25.36 -15.72
C GLN A 219 3.22 24.14 -16.59
N ALA A 220 2.13 23.47 -16.97
CA ALA A 220 2.17 22.42 -17.97
C ALA A 220 2.96 22.89 -19.20
N TYR A 221 3.96 22.12 -19.61
CA TYR A 221 4.81 22.45 -20.75
C TYR A 221 3.95 22.71 -21.98
N ARG A 222 4.02 23.95 -22.49
CA ARG A 222 3.36 24.32 -23.74
C ARG A 222 4.40 24.36 -24.86
N PRO A 223 4.23 23.56 -25.92
CA PRO A 223 5.17 23.58 -27.03
C PRO A 223 5.21 24.98 -27.65
N PRO A 224 6.36 25.39 -28.25
CA PRO A 224 6.55 26.74 -28.77
C PRO A 224 5.42 27.23 -29.69
N SER A 225 4.83 26.36 -30.51
CA SER A 225 3.71 26.69 -31.43
C SER A 225 2.35 26.89 -30.76
N ALA A 226 2.21 26.59 -29.46
CA ALA A 226 0.94 26.69 -28.71
C ALA A 226 0.95 27.79 -27.64
N ARG A 227 2.02 28.61 -27.58
CA ARG A 227 2.13 29.73 -26.66
C ARG A 227 1.16 30.85 -27.10
N GLY A 228 0.23 31.25 -26.24
CA GLY A 228 -0.77 32.30 -26.52
C GLY A 228 -2.17 31.82 -26.93
N ARG A 229 -2.41 30.51 -27.07
CA ARG A 229 -3.77 29.96 -27.27
C ARG A 229 -4.36 29.50 -25.93
N GLU A 230 -5.58 29.93 -25.61
CA GLU A 230 -6.27 29.47 -24.41
C GLU A 230 -6.65 27.98 -24.56
N SER A 231 -6.27 27.17 -23.58
CA SER A 231 -6.56 25.74 -23.53
C SER A 231 -7.75 25.49 -22.60
N ASN A 232 -8.86 24.99 -23.13
CA ASN A 232 -10.03 24.57 -22.33
C ASN A 232 -9.88 23.18 -21.70
N PHE A 233 -8.68 22.59 -21.69
CA PHE A 233 -8.43 21.27 -21.15
C PHE A 233 -7.93 21.38 -19.71
N LYS A 234 -8.74 20.94 -18.75
CA LYS A 234 -8.32 20.66 -17.37
C LYS A 234 -8.00 19.17 -17.26
N LEU A 235 -6.74 18.83 -17.03
CA LEU A 235 -6.34 17.49 -16.62
C LEU A 235 -6.71 17.34 -15.13
N HIS A 236 -7.44 16.28 -14.80
CA HIS A 236 -7.99 16.03 -13.46
C HIS A 236 -6.91 15.37 -12.57
N ASP A 237 -5.77 16.03 -12.39
CA ASP A 237 -4.61 15.43 -11.70
C ASP A 237 -4.55 15.75 -10.19
N ASP A 238 -5.46 16.60 -9.69
CA ASP A 238 -5.53 17.01 -8.27
C ASP A 238 -6.89 16.68 -7.64
N GLU A 239 -7.38 15.43 -7.78
CA GLU A 239 -8.46 14.95 -6.91
C GLU A 239 -7.85 14.40 -5.61
N GLU A 240 -7.70 15.29 -4.62
CA GLU A 240 -7.38 14.88 -3.25
C GLU A 240 -8.42 13.84 -2.74
N PRO A 241 -8.00 12.79 -2.00
CA PRO A 241 -8.93 11.77 -1.53
C PRO A 241 -10.03 12.39 -0.66
N ALA A 242 -11.28 12.01 -0.97
CA ALA A 242 -12.54 12.57 -0.47
C ALA A 242 -12.82 12.43 1.05
N SER A 243 -11.82 12.16 1.90
CA SER A 243 -12.04 12.01 3.35
C SER A 243 -11.85 13.30 4.16
N ASN A 244 -11.54 14.45 3.55
CA ASN A 244 -11.26 15.70 4.28
C ASN A 244 -12.09 16.94 3.91
N THR A 245 -13.17 16.80 3.13
CA THR A 245 -14.07 17.94 2.85
C THR A 245 -15.23 18.02 3.83
N ARG A 246 -15.27 19.11 4.61
CA ARG A 246 -16.47 19.58 5.31
C ARG A 246 -17.53 20.01 4.29
N PRO A 247 -18.84 19.87 4.58
CA PRO A 247 -19.89 20.19 3.62
C PRO A 247 -20.14 21.70 3.63
N GLY A 248 -19.94 22.36 2.49
CA GLY A 248 -20.27 23.78 2.36
C GLY A 248 -19.59 24.43 1.16
N GLY A 249 -20.16 24.23 -0.02
CA GLY A 249 -19.74 24.92 -1.24
C GLY A 249 -20.70 24.63 -2.38
N ASP A 250 -21.68 25.52 -2.58
CA ASP A 250 -22.69 25.45 -3.63
C ASP A 250 -22.05 25.42 -5.03
N SER A 251 -21.92 24.23 -5.61
CA SER A 251 -21.63 24.08 -7.04
C SER A 251 -22.94 24.08 -7.81
N ASN A 252 -23.33 25.26 -8.31
CA ASN A 252 -24.46 25.42 -9.21
C ASN A 252 -24.18 24.64 -10.52
N PRO A 253 -25.02 23.66 -10.93
CA PRO A 253 -24.69 22.80 -12.07
C PRO A 253 -24.73 23.58 -13.40
N SER A 254 -23.79 23.28 -14.30
CA SER A 254 -23.65 23.96 -15.59
C SER A 254 -24.90 23.80 -16.47
N LYS A 255 -25.18 24.80 -17.32
CA LYS A 255 -26.36 24.83 -18.24
C LYS A 255 -26.50 23.58 -19.13
N ALA A 256 -25.41 22.86 -19.38
CA ALA A 256 -25.42 21.60 -20.11
C ALA A 256 -25.99 20.43 -19.28
N ALA A 257 -25.66 20.37 -17.98
CA ALA A 257 -26.18 19.35 -17.06
C ALA A 257 -27.69 19.50 -16.84
N LEU A 258 -28.19 20.73 -16.75
CA LEU A 258 -29.63 21.03 -16.66
C LEU A 258 -30.40 20.61 -17.92
N LYS A 259 -29.83 20.81 -19.13
CA LYS A 259 -30.45 20.35 -20.38
C LYS A 259 -30.48 18.83 -20.49
N GLN A 260 -29.42 18.14 -20.07
CA GLN A 260 -29.40 16.68 -20.10
C GLN A 260 -30.34 16.05 -19.05
N LYS A 261 -30.45 16.66 -17.85
CA LYS A 261 -31.40 16.23 -16.82
C LYS A 261 -32.85 16.37 -17.31
N LYS A 262 -33.21 17.54 -17.88
CA LYS A 262 -34.55 17.78 -18.45
C LYS A 262 -34.88 16.85 -19.62
N LYS A 263 -33.88 16.47 -20.44
CA LYS A 263 -34.04 15.50 -21.54
C LYS A 263 -34.20 14.05 -21.04
N ARG A 264 -33.58 13.70 -19.90
CA ARG A 264 -33.72 12.39 -19.25
C ARG A 264 -35.06 12.24 -18.55
N GLU A 265 -35.53 13.29 -17.86
CA GLU A 265 -36.84 13.35 -17.22
C GLU A 265 -37.98 13.31 -18.25
N ALA A 266 -37.87 14.03 -19.37
CA ALA A 266 -38.85 13.96 -20.46
C ALA A 266 -38.91 12.59 -21.15
N LYS A 267 -37.79 11.85 -21.24
CA LYS A 267 -37.77 10.46 -21.74
C LYS A 267 -38.37 9.47 -20.74
N LYS A 268 -38.27 9.75 -19.44
CA LYS A 268 -38.87 8.92 -18.37
C LYS A 268 -40.39 9.11 -18.31
N ALA A 269 -40.86 10.36 -18.39
CA ALA A 269 -42.28 10.69 -18.45
C ALA A 269 -42.98 10.12 -19.71
N LYS A 270 -42.30 10.07 -20.87
CA LYS A 270 -42.83 9.40 -22.07
C LYS A 270 -42.94 7.88 -21.95
N LYS A 271 -42.05 7.24 -21.17
CA LYS A 271 -42.14 5.79 -20.90
C LYS A 271 -43.21 5.42 -19.88
N GLU A 272 -43.61 6.37 -19.04
CA GLU A 272 -44.65 6.19 -18.02
C GLU A 272 -46.08 6.47 -18.54
N GLN A 273 -46.23 7.07 -19.74
CA GLN A 273 -47.54 7.30 -20.37
C GLN A 273 -47.99 6.20 -21.35
N ASP A 274 -47.10 5.33 -21.82
CA ASP A 274 -47.44 4.21 -22.74
C ASP A 274 -47.76 2.87 -22.00
N GLY A 275 -47.87 2.90 -20.67
CA GLY A 275 -47.91 1.71 -19.82
C GLY A 275 -49.20 1.45 -19.03
N VAL A 276 -50.36 1.98 -19.44
CA VAL A 276 -51.64 1.70 -18.75
C VAL A 276 -52.78 1.51 -19.75
N ASN A 277 -53.01 0.26 -20.18
CA ASN A 277 -54.36 -0.23 -20.50
C ASN A 277 -54.42 -1.77 -20.45
N ALA A 278 -54.79 -2.32 -19.29
CA ALA A 278 -55.64 -3.49 -19.09
C ALA A 278 -55.63 -3.88 -17.60
N GLY A 279 -56.73 -3.59 -16.89
CA GLY A 279 -57.07 -4.18 -15.59
C GLY A 279 -57.45 -5.66 -15.73
N SER A 280 -57.79 -6.42 -14.70
CA SER A 280 -58.15 -6.13 -13.31
C SER A 280 -58.36 -7.45 -12.56
N SER A 281 -58.53 -7.35 -11.24
CA SER A 281 -59.09 -8.32 -10.27
C SER A 281 -58.11 -9.39 -9.78
N SER A 282 -58.01 -9.72 -8.49
CA SER A 282 -58.65 -9.35 -7.22
C SER A 282 -57.70 -9.91 -6.14
N GLY A 283 -57.40 -9.28 -5.01
CA GLY A 283 -58.25 -9.06 -3.85
C GLY A 283 -57.55 -9.60 -2.58
N ALA A 284 -57.72 -8.89 -1.46
CA ALA A 284 -57.49 -9.29 -0.04
C ALA A 284 -56.08 -9.21 0.60
N ALA A 285 -55.85 -8.05 1.23
CA ALA A 285 -55.38 -7.77 2.60
C ALA A 285 -54.81 -8.89 3.52
N PHE A 286 -53.69 -8.64 4.24
CA PHE A 286 -53.61 -8.20 5.65
C PHE A 286 -52.15 -8.19 6.18
N THR A 287 -51.77 -7.05 6.80
CA THR A 287 -50.94 -6.81 8.01
C THR A 287 -49.56 -7.42 8.32
N SER A 288 -48.68 -6.48 8.71
CA SER A 288 -47.91 -6.36 9.98
C SER A 288 -46.55 -7.04 10.21
N ASN A 289 -45.60 -6.14 10.52
CA ASN A 289 -44.62 -6.12 11.62
C ASN A 289 -43.46 -7.14 11.71
N ALA A 290 -42.27 -6.58 11.43
CA ALA A 290 -41.05 -6.48 12.25
C ALA A 290 -40.84 -7.35 13.52
N CYS A 291 -39.60 -7.90 13.61
CA CYS A 291 -38.75 -7.99 14.82
C CYS A 291 -37.32 -8.41 14.38
N THR A 292 -36.26 -7.62 14.55
CA THR A 292 -35.31 -7.52 15.70
C THR A 292 -34.95 -8.83 16.40
N ALA A 293 -33.64 -9.15 16.44
CA ALA A 293 -33.08 -10.29 17.16
C ALA A 293 -31.90 -9.86 18.05
N ALA A 294 -31.88 -10.35 19.29
CA ALA A 294 -30.75 -10.33 20.20
C ALA A 294 -30.71 -11.62 21.04
N ALA A 295 -29.49 -12.17 21.16
CA ALA A 295 -28.88 -12.98 22.24
C ALA A 295 -29.53 -14.29 22.75
N THR A 296 -28.75 -15.39 22.82
CA THR A 296 -28.08 -15.90 24.05
C THR A 296 -27.62 -17.38 23.91
N THR A 297 -26.43 -17.63 24.44
CA THR A 297 -25.70 -18.84 24.93
C THR A 297 -26.49 -20.12 25.29
N THR A 298 -25.86 -21.31 25.17
CA THR A 298 -25.65 -22.35 26.24
C THR A 298 -24.88 -23.61 25.73
N THR A 299 -24.04 -24.17 26.61
CA THR A 299 -23.26 -25.44 26.67
C THR A 299 -24.12 -26.72 26.49
N VAL A 300 -23.69 -27.99 26.28
CA VAL A 300 -22.74 -28.96 26.91
C VAL A 300 -22.66 -30.18 25.93
N ALA A 301 -21.61 -31.00 25.77
CA ALA A 301 -21.28 -32.21 26.55
C ALA A 301 -20.26 -33.11 25.78
N SER A 302 -19.53 -33.93 26.53
CA SER A 302 -18.43 -34.84 26.18
C SER A 302 -18.83 -36.33 26.26
N VAL A 303 -18.28 -37.24 25.42
CA VAL A 303 -18.15 -38.70 25.68
C VAL A 303 -16.90 -39.28 24.97
N VAL A 304 -16.32 -40.31 25.60
CA VAL A 304 -15.01 -41.00 25.45
C VAL A 304 -15.16 -42.34 24.69
N THR A 305 -14.08 -42.87 24.06
CA THR A 305 -13.48 -44.24 24.20
C THR A 305 -12.88 -44.85 22.92
N ASN A 306 -11.62 -45.32 23.04
CA ASN A 306 -10.91 -46.54 22.56
C ASN A 306 -11.40 -47.27 21.29
N GLY A 307 -10.61 -47.91 20.42
CA GLY A 307 -9.22 -48.36 20.43
C GLY A 307 -9.10 -49.63 19.56
N ASP A 308 -7.99 -49.73 18.81
CA ASP A 308 -7.30 -50.93 18.28
C ASP A 308 -7.85 -51.76 17.10
N SER A 309 -7.04 -51.86 16.02
CA SER A 309 -6.63 -53.12 15.40
C SER A 309 -5.50 -52.90 14.37
N THR A 310 -4.41 -53.60 14.63
CA THR A 310 -3.14 -53.76 13.92
C THR A 310 -3.25 -54.53 12.60
N VAL A 311 -2.44 -54.19 11.57
CA VAL A 311 -1.59 -55.14 10.82
C VAL A 311 -0.30 -54.44 10.37
N ALA A 312 0.83 -55.11 10.61
CA ALA A 312 2.20 -54.67 10.43
C ALA A 312 2.73 -54.76 8.98
N ALA A 313 3.83 -54.03 8.78
CA ALA A 313 4.61 -53.82 7.56
C ALA A 313 5.37 -55.06 7.03
N PRO A 314 6.07 -54.91 5.89
CA PRO A 314 7.54 -54.91 5.99
C PRO A 314 8.24 -53.74 5.28
N LYS A 315 9.46 -53.43 5.74
CA LYS A 315 10.31 -52.27 5.41
C LYS A 315 11.28 -52.53 4.23
N LEU A 316 11.45 -51.49 3.38
CA LEU A 316 12.66 -50.90 2.74
C LEU A 316 13.55 -51.75 1.79
N PRO A 317 14.07 -51.17 0.69
CA PRO A 317 15.28 -50.34 0.77
C PRO A 317 15.23 -48.96 0.07
N VAL A 318 16.04 -48.07 0.64
CA VAL A 318 16.49 -46.77 0.14
C VAL A 318 17.38 -46.98 -1.09
N ALA A 319 16.93 -46.56 -2.27
CA ALA A 319 17.77 -46.20 -3.43
C ALA A 319 16.84 -45.84 -4.61
N LEU A 320 16.37 -44.59 -4.72
CA LEU A 320 15.79 -44.03 -5.95
C LEU A 320 15.61 -42.49 -5.87
N ALA A 321 16.33 -41.82 -4.95
CA ALA A 321 16.22 -40.37 -4.74
C ALA A 321 17.26 -39.53 -5.52
N ASP A 322 18.11 -40.14 -6.35
CA ASP A 322 19.26 -39.45 -6.98
C ASP A 322 19.26 -39.51 -8.52
N ALA A 323 18.09 -39.45 -9.17
CA ALA A 323 18.00 -39.37 -10.64
C ALA A 323 17.38 -38.08 -11.19
N GLU A 324 16.95 -37.13 -10.36
CA GLU A 324 16.34 -35.87 -10.83
C GLU A 324 17.31 -34.66 -10.86
N LEU A 325 18.58 -34.86 -10.50
CA LEU A 325 19.54 -33.76 -10.28
C LEU A 325 20.61 -33.57 -11.37
N MET A 326 20.34 -34.01 -12.60
CA MET A 326 21.17 -33.74 -13.78
C MET A 326 20.32 -33.42 -15.03
N GLY A 327 19.21 -32.68 -14.86
CA GLY A 327 18.39 -32.19 -15.96
C GLY A 327 18.65 -30.70 -16.21
N ASP A 328 19.15 -30.36 -17.39
CA ASP A 328 19.39 -28.98 -17.85
C ASP A 328 18.14 -28.09 -17.56
N PRO A 329 18.24 -27.02 -16.74
CA PRO A 329 17.08 -26.26 -16.26
C PRO A 329 16.25 -25.64 -17.40
N GLU A 330 16.84 -25.46 -18.58
CA GLU A 330 16.10 -25.03 -19.77
C GLU A 330 15.20 -26.12 -20.36
N LYS A 331 15.63 -27.39 -20.34
CA LYS A 331 14.81 -28.54 -20.79
C LYS A 331 13.59 -28.71 -19.90
N LEU A 332 13.75 -28.60 -18.58
CA LEU A 332 12.63 -28.69 -17.63
C LEU A 332 11.59 -27.57 -17.84
N LYS A 333 12.03 -26.35 -18.16
CA LYS A 333 11.13 -25.23 -18.51
C LYS A 333 10.38 -25.50 -19.82
N LYS A 334 11.04 -26.06 -20.84
CA LYS A 334 10.41 -26.43 -22.12
C LYS A 334 9.37 -27.55 -21.94
N ILE A 335 9.69 -28.58 -21.17
CA ILE A 335 8.77 -29.68 -20.83
C ILE A 335 7.51 -29.15 -20.12
N LYS A 336 7.67 -28.26 -19.12
CA LYS A 336 6.52 -27.65 -18.42
C LYS A 336 5.62 -26.82 -19.37
N LYS A 337 6.21 -26.05 -20.29
CA LYS A 337 5.46 -25.27 -21.29
C LYS A 337 4.70 -26.16 -22.26
N LEU A 338 5.31 -27.25 -22.75
CA LEU A 338 4.66 -28.21 -23.65
C LEU A 338 3.51 -28.95 -22.97
N LYS A 339 3.70 -29.41 -21.73
CA LYS A 339 2.62 -30.04 -20.93
C LYS A 339 1.43 -29.10 -20.73
N SER A 340 1.68 -27.82 -20.44
CA SER A 340 0.60 -26.83 -20.30
C SER A 340 -0.19 -26.62 -21.60
N LYS A 341 0.48 -26.60 -22.76
CA LYS A 341 -0.18 -26.47 -24.08
C LYS A 341 -1.03 -27.69 -24.40
N LEU A 342 -0.57 -28.90 -24.08
CA LEU A 342 -1.33 -30.14 -24.29
C LEU A 342 -2.62 -30.16 -23.45
N VAL A 343 -2.57 -29.70 -22.19
CA VAL A 343 -3.77 -29.58 -21.34
C VAL A 343 -4.79 -28.58 -21.92
N GLU A 344 -4.32 -27.45 -22.46
CA GLU A 344 -5.19 -26.49 -23.16
C GLU A 344 -5.87 -27.14 -24.38
N ILE A 345 -5.13 -27.92 -25.15
CA ILE A 345 -5.66 -28.64 -26.32
C ILE A 345 -6.66 -29.73 -25.90
N SER A 346 -6.40 -30.50 -24.84
CA SER A 346 -7.35 -31.49 -24.31
C SER A 346 -8.69 -30.83 -23.93
N ARG A 347 -8.64 -29.65 -23.29
CA ARG A 347 -9.84 -28.88 -22.96
C ARG A 347 -10.58 -28.37 -24.20
N LEU A 348 -9.86 -28.00 -25.27
CA LEU A 348 -10.47 -27.63 -26.55
C LEU A 348 -11.12 -28.85 -27.24
N LYS A 349 -10.52 -30.04 -27.15
CA LYS A 349 -11.12 -31.29 -27.64
C LYS A 349 -12.41 -31.66 -26.90
N GLU A 350 -12.44 -31.49 -25.58
CA GLU A 350 -13.66 -31.67 -24.78
C GLU A 350 -14.77 -30.70 -25.17
N GLN A 351 -14.43 -29.42 -25.41
CA GLN A 351 -15.41 -28.42 -25.87
C GLN A 351 -15.96 -28.75 -27.27
N ARG A 352 -15.12 -29.29 -28.16
CA ARG A 352 -15.54 -29.81 -29.48
C ARG A 352 -16.48 -31.01 -29.33
N ALA A 353 -16.16 -31.94 -28.44
CA ALA A 353 -16.98 -33.11 -28.15
C ALA A 353 -18.33 -32.73 -27.51
N ALA A 354 -18.36 -31.65 -26.72
CA ALA A 354 -19.57 -31.05 -26.17
C ALA A 354 -20.40 -30.24 -27.19
N GLY A 355 -20.07 -30.29 -28.48
CA GLY A 355 -20.83 -29.67 -29.56
C GLY A 355 -20.66 -28.15 -29.71
N ARG A 356 -19.67 -27.54 -29.04
CA ARG A 356 -19.38 -26.10 -29.21
C ARG A 356 -18.64 -25.87 -30.53
N GLN A 357 -19.06 -24.84 -31.28
CA GLN A 357 -18.31 -24.37 -32.44
C GLN A 357 -17.02 -23.70 -31.98
N LEU A 358 -15.89 -24.22 -32.44
CA LEU A 358 -14.56 -23.68 -32.16
C LEU A 358 -14.12 -22.77 -33.31
N GLU A 359 -13.41 -21.69 -32.98
CA GLU A 359 -12.82 -20.79 -33.97
C GLU A 359 -11.68 -21.49 -34.75
N LEU A 360 -11.40 -21.03 -35.98
CA LEU A 360 -10.39 -21.64 -36.86
C LEU A 360 -9.01 -21.75 -36.19
N ASN A 361 -8.63 -20.75 -35.39
CA ASN A 361 -7.38 -20.73 -34.63
C ASN A 361 -7.32 -21.84 -33.55
N GLN A 362 -8.46 -22.17 -32.92
CA GLN A 362 -8.54 -23.26 -31.93
C GLN A 362 -8.48 -24.64 -32.60
N LEU A 363 -9.07 -24.78 -33.79
CA LEU A 363 -8.94 -25.99 -34.61
C LEU A 363 -7.50 -26.22 -35.06
N ASP A 364 -6.78 -25.16 -35.42
CA ASP A 364 -5.37 -25.27 -35.82
C ASP A 364 -4.44 -25.58 -34.63
N LYS A 365 -4.78 -25.13 -33.40
CA LYS A 365 -4.11 -25.59 -32.17
C LYS A 365 -4.31 -27.09 -31.92
N ILE A 366 -5.52 -27.62 -32.16
CA ILE A 366 -5.80 -29.06 -32.01
C ILE A 366 -5.01 -29.89 -33.05
N LYS A 367 -4.86 -29.40 -34.29
CA LYS A 367 -4.09 -30.11 -35.32
C LYS A 367 -2.60 -30.23 -34.98
N LYS A 368 -2.04 -29.27 -34.23
CA LYS A 368 -0.63 -29.25 -33.82
C LYS A 368 -0.31 -30.15 -32.62
N GLU A 369 -1.30 -30.86 -32.06
CA GLU A 369 -1.11 -31.71 -30.89
C GLU A 369 -0.09 -32.82 -31.11
N ASP A 370 -0.14 -33.50 -32.26
CA ASP A 370 0.76 -34.60 -32.58
C ASP A 370 2.22 -34.13 -32.71
N GLU A 371 2.43 -32.90 -33.19
CA GLU A 371 3.75 -32.26 -33.25
C GLU A 371 4.28 -31.95 -31.83
N LEU A 372 3.42 -31.42 -30.95
CA LEU A 372 3.78 -31.10 -29.57
C LEU A 372 4.04 -32.36 -28.72
N LEU A 373 3.34 -33.47 -28.98
CA LEU A 373 3.59 -34.76 -28.34
C LEU A 373 4.94 -35.35 -28.78
N LYS A 374 5.29 -35.26 -30.07
CA LYS A 374 6.61 -35.66 -30.58
C LYS A 374 7.73 -34.80 -29.99
N GLU A 375 7.53 -33.48 -29.89
CA GLU A 375 8.49 -32.56 -29.29
C GLU A 375 8.68 -32.84 -27.78
N LEU A 376 7.60 -33.15 -27.06
CA LEU A 376 7.67 -33.55 -25.66
C LEU A 376 8.42 -34.87 -25.47
N GLN A 377 8.17 -35.87 -26.33
CA GLN A 377 8.84 -37.16 -26.27
C GLN A 377 10.35 -37.05 -26.56
N GLY A 378 10.74 -36.21 -27.53
CA GLY A 378 12.15 -35.94 -27.84
C GLY A 378 12.91 -35.12 -26.79
N LEU A 379 12.21 -34.51 -25.82
CA LEU A 379 12.83 -33.82 -24.68
C LEU A 379 12.90 -34.68 -23.42
N VAL A 380 12.17 -35.80 -23.38
CA VAL A 380 12.10 -36.75 -22.25
C VAL A 380 13.02 -37.96 -22.46
N LEU A 381 13.30 -38.32 -23.73
CA LEU A 381 14.40 -39.20 -24.14
C LEU A 381 15.73 -38.44 -24.11
#